data_AF-A0A920U2X3-F1
#
_entry.id   AF-A0A920U2X3-F1
#
_cell.length_a   1.000
_cell.length_b   1.000
_cell.length_c   1.000
_cell.angle_alpha   90.00
_cell.angle_beta   90.00
_cell.angle_gamma   90.00
#
_symmetry.space_group_name_H-M   'P 1'
#
loop_
_entity.id
_entity.type
_entity.pdbx_description
1 polymer ?
#
loop_
_entity_poly.entity_id
_entity_poly.type
_entity_poly.pdbx_seq_one_letter_code
_entity_poly.pdbx_strand_id
1 'polypeptide(L)' 'MSQVERTGIYPAGWSIGALEPVELPGGKAITLEIVRHPGGAVILALDPQDRVCLLRQFRHAAGGWIWELPAG' A
#
# COMPACT_ATOMS: atom_id res chain seq x y z
N MET A 1 -21.54 5.00 17.55
CA MET A 1 -20.56 4.70 16.49
C MET A 1 -21.21 5.11 15.18
N SER A 2 -20.88 6.30 14.68
CA SER A 2 -21.47 6.82 13.45
C SER A 2 -21.05 5.93 12.28
N GLN A 3 -22.03 5.55 11.48
CA GLN A 3 -21.83 4.75 10.29
C GLN A 3 -21.13 5.62 9.24
N VAL A 4 -19.82 5.41 9.05
CA VAL A 4 -19.04 6.07 8.00
C VAL A 4 -19.60 5.60 6.67
N GLU A 5 -20.19 6.52 5.91
CA GLU A 5 -20.59 6.27 4.53
C GLU A 5 -19.32 6.16 3.68
N ARG A 6 -19.20 5.06 2.93
CA ARG A 6 -17.97 4.68 2.22
C ARG A 6 -18.25 4.73 0.72
N THR A 7 -17.46 5.51 -0.01
CA THR A 7 -17.58 5.58 -1.46
C THR A 7 -16.26 5.16 -2.09
N GLY A 8 -16.29 4.06 -2.87
CA GLY A 8 -15.18 3.69 -3.75
C GLY A 8 -15.22 4.56 -5.00
N ILE A 9 -14.12 5.24 -5.31
CA ILE A 9 -14.08 6.26 -6.38
C ILE A 9 -13.27 5.77 -7.59
N TYR A 10 -12.34 4.85 -7.35
CA TYR A 10 -11.49 4.28 -8.40
C TYR A 10 -11.47 2.75 -8.27
N PRO A 11 -12.30 2.01 -9.04
CA PRO A 11 -12.17 0.58 -9.15
C PRO A 11 -10.99 0.25 -10.08
N ALA A 12 -9.77 0.27 -9.53
CA ALA A 12 -8.61 -0.35 -10.16
C ALA A 12 -8.37 -1.70 -9.48
N GLY A 13 -8.06 -2.74 -10.24
CA GLY A 13 -8.06 -4.14 -9.79
C GLY A 13 -7.15 -4.50 -8.60
N TRP A 14 -6.37 -3.56 -8.07
CA TRP A 14 -5.37 -3.77 -7.02
C TRP A 14 -5.41 -2.72 -5.90
N SER A 15 -6.22 -1.66 -6.03
CA SER A 15 -6.29 -0.56 -5.07
C SER A 15 -7.65 0.10 -5.15
N ILE A 16 -8.41 0.04 -4.05
CA ILE A 16 -9.66 0.80 -3.93
C ILE A 16 -9.31 2.12 -3.25
N GLY A 17 -9.41 3.22 -4.01
CA GLY A 17 -9.42 4.56 -3.45
C GLY A 17 -10.79 4.84 -2.81
N ALA A 18 -10.82 5.13 -1.52
CA ALA A 18 -12.03 5.45 -0.76
C ALA A 18 -11.94 6.84 -0.14
N LEU A 19 -13.02 7.62 -0.23
CA LEU A 19 -13.21 8.80 0.63
C LEU A 19 -13.89 8.36 1.93
N GLU A 20 -13.30 8.76 3.05
CA GLU A 20 -13.80 8.43 4.38
C GLU A 20 -13.99 9.71 5.21
N PRO A 21 -15.25 10.08 5.54
CA PRO A 21 -15.50 11.15 6.49
C PRO A 21 -15.09 10.71 7.90
N VAL A 22 -14.29 11.52 8.58
CA VAL A 22 -13.79 11.27 9.94
C VAL A 22 -14.02 12.50 10.81
N GLU A 23 -14.50 12.27 12.03
CA GLU A 23 -14.53 13.30 13.08
C GLU A 23 -13.25 13.24 13.90
N LEU A 24 -12.54 14.36 13.97
CA LEU A 24 -11.36 14.53 14.80
C LEU A 24 -11.75 14.74 16.27
N PRO A 25 -10.84 14.46 17.23
CA PRO A 25 -11.00 14.91 18.60
C PRO A 25 -11.28 16.42 18.64
N GLY A 26 -12.41 16.82 19.22
CA GLY A 26 -12.91 18.20 19.19
C GLY A 26 -14.06 18.48 18.21
N GLY A 27 -14.57 17.46 17.51
CA GLY A 27 -15.82 17.54 16.73
C GLY A 27 -15.66 18.13 15.33
N LYS A 28 -14.43 18.39 14.87
CA LYS A 28 -14.17 18.84 13.50
C LYS A 28 -14.26 17.66 12.52
N ALA A 29 -15.10 17.78 11.51
CA ALA A 29 -15.18 16.80 10.42
C ALA A 29 -14.14 17.10 9.31
N ILE A 30 -13.51 16.05 8.80
CA ILE A 30 -12.64 16.06 7.62
C ILE A 30 -12.96 14.86 6.72
N THR A 31 -12.51 14.91 5.46
CA THR A 31 -12.57 13.75 4.55
C THR A 31 -11.15 13.28 4.26
N LEU A 32 -10.90 11.98 4.44
CA LEU A 32 -9.63 11.35 4.11
C LEU A 32 -9.72 10.60 2.79
N GLU A 33 -8.72 10.74 1.92
CA GLU A 33 -8.49 9.85 0.78
C GLU A 33 -7.62 8.67 1.24
N ILE A 34 -8.18 7.47 1.18
CA ILE A 34 -7.54 6.25 1.67
C ILE A 34 -7.31 5.27 0.52
N VAL A 35 -6.07 4.81 0.36
CA VAL A 35 -5.71 3.69 -0.50
C VAL A 35 -5.78 2.40 0.30
N ARG A 36 -6.70 1.50 -0.07
CA ARG A 36 -6.80 0.18 0.55
C ARG A 36 -5.95 -0.83 -0.20
N HIS A 37 -4.85 -1.25 0.44
CA HIS A 37 -3.95 -2.29 -0.05
C HIS A 37 -4.22 -3.61 0.70
N PRO A 38 -4.20 -4.78 0.05
CA PRO A 38 -4.43 -6.09 0.69
C PRO A 38 -3.33 -6.51 1.69
N GLY A 39 -2.36 -5.65 1.98
CA GLY A 39 -1.10 -5.99 2.66
C GLY A 39 -0.07 -6.55 1.68
N GLY A 40 1.11 -6.88 2.20
CA GLY A 40 2.20 -7.49 1.44
C GLY A 40 3.22 -8.13 2.38
N ALA A 41 4.00 -9.06 1.85
CA ALA A 41 5.07 -9.76 2.57
C ALA A 41 6.39 -9.68 1.78
N VAL A 42 7.50 -9.87 2.49
CA VAL A 42 8.85 -9.88 1.91
C VAL A 42 9.64 -11.07 2.45
N ILE A 43 10.51 -11.64 1.62
CA ILE A 43 11.39 -12.75 1.99
C ILE A 43 12.84 -12.26 1.96
N LEU A 44 13.56 -12.43 3.07
CA LEU A 44 15.01 -12.30 3.14
C LEU A 44 15.65 -13.69 3.00
N ALA A 45 15.97 -14.08 1.76
CA ALA A 45 16.64 -15.35 1.50
C ALA A 45 18.16 -15.20 1.59
N LEU A 46 18.76 -15.92 2.54
CA LEU A 46 20.20 -15.99 2.77
C LEU A 46 20.75 -17.32 2.26
N ASP A 47 21.94 -17.29 1.67
CA ASP A 47 22.70 -18.48 1.33
C ASP A 47 23.73 -18.83 2.44
N PRO A 48 24.45 -19.96 2.34
CA PRO A 48 25.44 -20.35 3.36
C PRO A 48 26.69 -19.44 3.44
N GLN A 49 26.78 -18.40 2.62
CA GLN A 49 27.82 -17.37 2.64
C GLN A 49 27.27 -16.01 3.10
N ASP A 50 26.08 -15.98 3.73
CA ASP A 50 25.40 -14.77 4.20
C ASP A 50 25.08 -13.75 3.08
N ARG A 51 24.94 -14.21 1.83
CA ARG A 51 24.53 -13.35 0.71
C ARG A 51 23.02 -13.33 0.57
N VAL A 52 22.50 -12.17 0.14
CA VAL A 52 21.06 -11.95 -0.03
C VAL A 52 20.63 -12.17 -1.48
N CYS A 53 19.56 -12.95 -1.69
CA CYS A 53 18.91 -13.03 -2.99
C CYS A 53 18.09 -11.76 -3.27
N LEU A 54 18.39 -11.07 -4.37
CA LEU A 54 17.70 -9.86 -4.81
C LEU A 54 17.16 -10.03 -6.23
N LEU A 55 16.05 -9.36 -6.52
CA LEU A 55 15.50 -9.19 -7.85
C LEU A 55 15.91 -7.84 -8.41
N ARG A 56 16.25 -7.76 -9.69
CA ARG A 56 16.34 -6.49 -10.41
C ARG A 56 15.04 -6.27 -11.16
N GLN A 57 14.14 -5.48 -10.58
CA GLN A 57 12.78 -5.28 -11.10
C GLN A 57 12.58 -3.84 -11.56
N PHE A 58 11.93 -3.67 -12.72
CA PHE A 58 11.52 -2.35 -13.19
C PHE A 58 10.25 -1.91 -12.45
N ARG A 59 10.29 -0.73 -11.83
CA ARG A 59 9.15 -0.10 -11.17
C ARG A 59 8.84 1.21 -11.88
N HIS A 60 7.71 1.26 -12.59
CA HIS A 60 7.25 2.47 -13.28
C HIS A 60 7.10 3.66 -12.31
N ALA A 61 6.53 3.42 -11.12
CA ALA A 61 6.38 4.45 -10.07
C ALA A 61 7.72 5.01 -9.58
N ALA A 62 8.81 4.24 -9.67
CA ALA A 62 10.16 4.70 -9.34
C ALA A 62 10.95 5.18 -10.58
N GLY A 63 10.32 5.16 -11.76
CA GLY A 63 10.92 5.61 -13.02
C GLY A 63 12.09 4.75 -13.53
N GLY A 64 12.26 3.51 -13.05
CA GLY A 64 13.45 2.74 -13.40
C GLY A 64 13.59 1.35 -12.79
N TRP A 65 14.77 0.77 -12.97
CA TRP A 65 15.15 -0.53 -12.40
C TRP A 65 15.68 -0.36 -10.97
N ILE A 66 15.13 -1.12 -10.03
CA ILE A 66 15.58 -1.16 -8.65
C ILE A 66 15.97 -2.60 -8.27
N TRP A 67 16.84 -2.71 -7.27
CA TRP A 67 17.09 -3.98 -6.59
C TRP A 67 16.12 -4.09 -5.41
N GLU A 68 15.38 -5.19 -5.33
CA GLU A 68 14.40 -5.43 -4.29
C GLU A 68 14.47 -6.87 -3.77
N LEU A 69 14.03 -7.07 -2.54
CA LEU A 69 13.78 -8.42 -2.02
C LEU A 69 12.55 -9.02 -2.72
N PRO A 70 12.48 -10.35 -2.86
CA PRO A 70 11.25 -11.01 -3.27
C PRO A 70 10.08 -10.61 -2.34
N ALA A 71 9.01 -10.09 -2.92
CA ALA A 71 7.85 -9.58 -2.21
C ALA A 71 6.56 -9.76 -3.02
N GLY A 72 5.41 -9.76 -2.34
CA GLY A 72 4.08 -9.94 -2.95
C GLY A 72 2.94 -9.64 -1.99
#